data_AF-A0A846HYL3-F1
#
_entry.id   AF-A0A846HYL3-F1
#
_cell.length_a   1.000
_cell.length_b   1.000
_cell.length_c   1.000
_cell.angle_alpha   90.00
_cell.angle_beta   90.00
_cell.angle_gamma   90.00
#
_symmetry.space_group_name_H-M   'P 1'
#
loop_
_entity.id
_entity.type
_entity.pdbx_description
1 polymer ?
#
loop_
_entity_poly.entity_id
_entity_poly.type
_entity_poly.pdbx_seq_one_letter_code
_entity_poly.pdbx_strand_id
1 'polypeptide(L)'
;MLAFILSALDAAGCRVLHCSDPSEAPFRISFEAPDGERLGIIAYAFLANSRTTRNRPVDEHRFQVKYGPKTGELHELWQDPFGLYTTLFLGINPERGFFVAADPVLHSPTRFFISVEFKEQQVQAILDRGWLSWERQKRSKDGLEEPAEVMVGGLPDQFLRYVRFERAAKGLDTGHRGLLADKVAELECLSIPRQETDAGASVGSAGLHQLATEFQLTEAEILDLIESAPRLKMAVRGWVAETHLLRQLAGLPAITECTAIEEDGRPDLRVSLRGGRPLLIECKNILRRPYADGSYRLDFQRTRAAKGNPCSRYYTTAEFEVVAACLHPQTEQWDFRYALTRDLDPHEHCPGRLSNRARIDSRWGQDVVSVLERALI
;
A
#
# COMPACT_ATOMS: atom_id res chain seq x y z
N MET A 1 -14.79 18.02 -13.84
CA MET A 1 -14.24 16.82 -13.18
C MET A 1 -15.02 15.59 -13.59
N LEU A 2 -16.32 15.51 -13.29
CA LEU A 2 -17.18 14.40 -13.73
C LEU A 2 -17.09 14.13 -15.24
N ALA A 3 -17.17 15.17 -16.08
CA ALA A 3 -17.02 15.04 -17.53
C ALA A 3 -15.69 14.38 -17.98
N PHE A 4 -14.58 14.68 -17.30
CA PHE A 4 -13.29 14.03 -17.57
C PHE A 4 -13.36 12.54 -17.28
N ILE A 5 -13.93 12.16 -16.13
CA ILE A 5 -14.08 10.76 -15.72
C ILE A 5 -14.98 10.00 -16.70
N LEU A 6 -16.14 10.57 -17.04
CA LEU A 6 -17.08 9.93 -17.95
C LEU A 6 -16.49 9.78 -19.36
N SER A 7 -15.82 10.81 -19.87
CA SER A 7 -15.15 10.74 -21.18
C SER A 7 -14.01 9.74 -21.20
N ALA A 8 -13.26 9.62 -20.11
CA ALA A 8 -12.18 8.65 -19.97
C ALA A 8 -12.71 7.20 -19.95
N LEU A 9 -13.80 6.96 -19.21
CA LEU A 9 -14.47 5.65 -19.17
C LEU A 9 -15.08 5.29 -20.53
N ASP A 10 -15.77 6.23 -21.19
CA ASP A 10 -16.35 6.03 -22.52
C ASP A 10 -15.28 5.72 -23.57
N ALA A 11 -14.17 6.47 -23.58
CA ALA A 11 -13.03 6.22 -24.47
C ALA A 11 -12.36 4.86 -24.20
N ALA A 12 -12.40 4.37 -22.96
CA ALA A 12 -11.95 3.02 -22.60
C ALA A 12 -12.96 1.91 -22.99
N GLY A 13 -14.07 2.25 -23.64
CA GLY A 13 -15.12 1.32 -24.06
C GLY A 13 -16.08 0.92 -22.94
N CYS A 14 -16.12 1.67 -21.83
CA CYS A 14 -17.07 1.41 -20.76
C CYS A 14 -18.46 1.98 -21.08
N ARG A 15 -19.50 1.23 -20.73
CA ARG A 15 -20.88 1.69 -20.78
C ARG A 15 -21.33 2.19 -19.41
N VAL A 16 -21.52 3.50 -19.26
CA VAL A 16 -22.01 4.10 -18.02
C VAL A 16 -23.47 3.69 -17.78
N LEU A 17 -23.74 3.08 -16.63
CA LEU A 17 -25.08 2.64 -16.22
C LEU A 17 -25.76 3.69 -15.34
N HIS A 18 -24.97 4.38 -14.50
CA HIS A 18 -25.45 5.42 -13.60
C HIS A 18 -24.32 6.41 -13.27
N CYS A 19 -24.65 7.68 -13.12
CA CYS A 19 -23.80 8.70 -12.52
C CYS A 19 -24.61 9.66 -11.64
N SER A 20 -24.01 10.14 -10.56
CA SER A 20 -24.58 11.22 -9.73
C SER A 20 -24.64 12.55 -10.50
N ASP A 21 -25.41 13.50 -9.97
CA ASP A 21 -25.47 14.85 -10.53
C ASP A 21 -24.10 15.55 -10.44
N PRO A 22 -23.70 16.40 -11.42
CA PRO A 22 -22.44 17.14 -11.36
C PRO A 22 -22.27 18.05 -10.13
N SER A 23 -23.37 18.44 -9.47
CA SER A 23 -23.39 19.25 -8.25
C SER A 23 -23.29 18.42 -6.95
N GLU A 24 -23.35 17.09 -7.05
CA GLU A 24 -23.19 16.18 -5.92
C GLU A 24 -21.75 15.67 -5.84
N ALA A 25 -21.18 15.67 -4.64
CA ALA A 25 -19.86 15.12 -4.38
C ALA A 25 -19.87 14.28 -3.09
N PRO A 26 -19.13 13.15 -3.04
CA PRO A 26 -18.31 12.56 -4.10
C PRO A 26 -19.15 12.00 -5.26
N PHE A 27 -18.55 11.85 -6.45
CA PHE A 27 -19.28 11.33 -7.60
C PHE A 27 -19.50 9.82 -7.45
N ARG A 28 -20.75 9.37 -7.58
CA ARG A 28 -21.09 7.94 -7.64
C ARG A 28 -21.29 7.55 -9.08
N ILE A 29 -20.51 6.60 -9.58
CA ILE A 29 -20.59 6.14 -10.97
C ILE A 29 -20.64 4.61 -10.99
N SER A 30 -21.55 4.04 -11.75
CA SER A 30 -21.62 2.60 -12.03
C SER A 30 -21.54 2.39 -13.54
N PHE A 31 -20.71 1.47 -13.97
CA PHE A 31 -20.45 1.23 -15.39
C PHE A 31 -20.12 -0.24 -15.66
N GLU A 32 -20.25 -0.65 -16.92
CA GLU A 32 -19.85 -1.95 -17.44
C GLU A 32 -18.58 -1.76 -18.27
N ALA A 33 -17.51 -2.48 -17.92
CA ALA A 33 -16.24 -2.45 -18.63
C ALA A 33 -16.29 -3.28 -19.93
N PRO A 34 -15.31 -3.13 -20.84
CA PRO A 34 -15.33 -3.83 -22.14
C PRO A 34 -15.36 -5.35 -22.07
N ASP A 35 -14.87 -5.93 -20.97
CA ASP A 35 -14.89 -7.37 -20.69
C ASP A 35 -16.21 -7.83 -20.03
N GLY A 36 -17.21 -6.96 -19.92
CA GLY A 36 -18.52 -7.25 -19.33
C GLY A 36 -18.55 -7.11 -17.81
N GLU A 37 -17.41 -6.80 -17.18
CA GLU A 37 -17.33 -6.60 -15.73
C GLU A 37 -18.11 -5.36 -15.31
N ARG A 38 -18.97 -5.47 -14.29
CA ARG A 38 -19.68 -4.32 -13.72
C ARG A 38 -18.94 -3.77 -12.52
N LEU A 39 -18.64 -2.48 -12.57
CA LEU A 39 -17.85 -1.77 -11.56
C LEU A 39 -18.63 -0.56 -11.02
N GLY A 40 -18.48 -0.32 -9.72
CA GLY A 40 -18.88 0.92 -9.06
C GLY A 40 -17.65 1.72 -8.63
N ILE A 41 -17.72 3.05 -8.72
CA ILE A 41 -16.73 3.95 -8.13
C ILE A 41 -17.39 5.07 -7.33
N ILE A 42 -16.76 5.43 -6.22
CA ILE A 42 -17.03 6.67 -5.47
C ILE A 42 -15.81 7.57 -5.61
N ALA A 43 -15.89 8.59 -6.44
CA ALA A 43 -14.77 9.46 -6.79
C ALA A 43 -14.80 10.77 -6.02
N TYR A 44 -13.86 10.91 -5.08
CA TYR A 44 -13.49 12.18 -4.47
C TYR A 44 -12.53 12.90 -5.42
N ALA A 45 -13.10 13.62 -6.39
CA ALA A 45 -12.36 14.32 -7.44
C ALA A 45 -12.23 15.82 -7.14
N PHE A 46 -11.00 16.33 -7.30
CA PHE A 46 -10.64 17.72 -7.05
C PHE A 46 -9.94 18.32 -8.28
N LEU A 47 -9.97 19.65 -8.41
CA LEU A 47 -9.20 20.31 -9.46
C LEU A 47 -7.71 20.30 -9.09
N ALA A 48 -6.89 19.71 -9.94
CA ALA A 48 -5.43 19.82 -9.90
C ALA A 48 -4.98 21.03 -10.73
N ASN A 49 -4.12 21.87 -10.16
CA ASN A 49 -3.54 23.03 -10.85
C ASN A 49 -2.17 23.41 -10.27
N SER A 50 -1.45 24.25 -11.02
CA SER A 50 -0.34 25.05 -10.51
C SER A 50 -0.81 26.50 -10.37
N ARG A 51 -0.56 27.11 -9.21
CA ARG A 51 -0.75 28.55 -9.01
C ARG A 51 0.53 29.11 -8.42
N THR A 52 1.21 29.94 -9.21
CA THR A 52 2.38 30.68 -8.72
C THR A 52 1.93 31.65 -7.64
N THR A 53 2.41 31.45 -6.42
CA THR A 53 2.20 32.38 -5.31
C THR A 53 3.56 32.72 -4.70
N ARG A 54 3.69 33.91 -4.11
CA ARG A 54 4.98 34.47 -3.65
C ARG A 54 5.78 33.55 -2.71
N ASN A 55 5.13 32.64 -1.99
CA ASN A 55 5.74 31.77 -0.99
C ASN A 55 5.75 30.28 -1.39
N ARG A 56 5.58 29.95 -2.68
CA ARG A 56 5.56 28.56 -3.15
C ARG A 56 6.60 28.31 -4.24
N PRO A 57 7.19 27.11 -4.27
CA PRO A 57 8.04 26.69 -5.38
C PRO A 57 7.29 26.80 -6.71
N VAL A 58 7.99 27.27 -7.74
CA VAL A 58 7.42 27.46 -9.09
C VAL A 58 7.06 26.15 -9.78
N ASP A 59 7.67 25.05 -9.36
CA ASP A 59 7.48 23.69 -9.87
C ASP A 59 6.38 22.92 -9.11
N GLU A 60 5.68 23.56 -8.16
CA GLU A 60 4.66 22.91 -7.34
C GLU A 60 3.30 22.90 -8.03
N HIS A 61 2.75 21.70 -8.14
CA HIS A 61 1.34 21.44 -8.43
C HIS A 61 0.64 20.95 -7.19
N ARG A 62 -0.69 21.08 -7.19
CA ARG A 62 -1.52 20.48 -6.15
C ARG A 62 -2.94 20.26 -6.63
N PHE A 63 -3.65 19.42 -5.90
CA PHE A 63 -5.10 19.53 -5.82
C PHE A 63 -5.52 19.84 -4.39
N GLN A 64 -6.57 20.63 -4.25
CA GLN A 64 -7.07 21.05 -2.95
C GLN A 64 -8.28 20.20 -2.55
N VAL A 65 -8.13 19.47 -1.45
CA VAL A 65 -9.13 18.54 -0.92
C VAL A 65 -10.19 19.36 -0.19
N LYS A 66 -11.29 19.67 -0.87
CA LYS A 66 -12.32 20.59 -0.35
C LYS A 66 -13.71 20.14 -0.78
N TYR A 67 -14.52 19.73 0.19
CA TYR A 67 -15.97 19.66 0.08
C TYR A 67 -16.60 20.37 1.29
N GLY A 68 -17.75 21.01 1.08
CA GLY A 68 -18.51 21.66 2.14
C GLY A 68 -17.77 22.81 2.87
N PRO A 69 -18.27 23.21 4.05
CA PRO A 69 -17.71 24.29 4.85
C PRO A 69 -16.42 23.88 5.59
N LYS A 70 -15.59 24.86 5.95
CA LYS A 70 -14.34 24.64 6.70
C LYS A 70 -14.62 24.48 8.19
N THR A 71 -15.05 23.29 8.60
CA THR A 71 -15.31 22.97 10.02
C THR A 71 -14.02 22.58 10.77
N GLY A 72 -13.03 22.04 10.06
CA GLY A 72 -11.79 21.53 10.65
C GLY A 72 -11.91 20.12 11.25
N GLU A 73 -13.09 19.51 11.11
CA GLU A 73 -13.37 18.15 11.54
C GLU A 73 -12.64 17.12 10.68
N LEU A 74 -12.49 15.92 11.24
CA LEU A 74 -12.01 14.74 10.54
C LEU A 74 -13.20 14.07 9.85
N HIS A 75 -13.05 13.79 8.56
CA HIS A 75 -14.04 13.13 7.74
C HIS A 75 -13.51 11.77 7.31
N GLU A 76 -14.30 10.73 7.56
CA GLU A 76 -14.04 9.42 6.98
C GLU A 76 -14.45 9.46 5.51
N LEU A 77 -13.54 9.08 4.63
CA LEU A 77 -13.91 8.80 3.25
C LEU A 77 -14.75 7.54 3.24
N TRP A 78 -15.82 7.56 2.46
CA TRP A 78 -16.67 6.39 2.32
C TRP A 78 -15.83 5.25 1.72
N GLN A 79 -15.89 4.09 2.36
CA GLN A 79 -15.20 2.88 1.95
C GLN A 79 -16.24 1.78 1.87
N ASP A 80 -16.39 1.15 0.71
CA ASP A 80 -17.38 0.09 0.57
C ASP A 80 -17.00 -1.12 1.43
N PRO A 81 -17.83 -1.53 2.41
CA PRO A 81 -17.61 -2.76 3.16
C PRO A 81 -17.83 -4.01 2.32
N PHE A 82 -18.61 -3.94 1.23
CA PHE A 82 -19.00 -5.08 0.40
C PHE A 82 -18.23 -5.18 -0.93
N GLY A 83 -17.34 -4.23 -1.22
CA GLY A 83 -16.45 -4.28 -2.39
C GLY A 83 -17.13 -4.04 -3.75
N LEU A 84 -18.39 -3.59 -3.78
CA LEU A 84 -19.11 -3.23 -5.01
C LEU A 84 -18.61 -1.92 -5.62
N TYR A 85 -18.14 -1.01 -4.78
CA TYR A 85 -17.60 0.29 -5.16
C TYR A 85 -16.14 0.45 -4.74
N THR A 86 -15.35 0.99 -5.66
CA THR A 86 -13.97 1.40 -5.41
C THR A 86 -13.94 2.88 -5.08
N THR A 87 -13.41 3.24 -3.92
CA THR A 87 -13.22 4.63 -3.54
C THR A 87 -11.98 5.18 -4.22
N LEU A 88 -12.12 6.31 -4.93
CA LEU A 88 -11.01 6.99 -5.60
C LEU A 88 -10.80 8.36 -4.95
N PHE A 89 -9.54 8.76 -4.78
CA PHE A 89 -9.19 10.06 -4.20
C PHE A 89 -8.14 10.75 -5.08
N LEU A 90 -8.57 11.73 -5.88
CA LEU A 90 -7.75 12.23 -6.98
C LEU A 90 -7.94 13.72 -7.30
N GLY A 91 -6.86 14.34 -7.76
CA GLY A 91 -6.85 15.59 -8.49
C GLY A 91 -6.86 15.35 -10.00
N ILE A 92 -7.66 16.12 -10.74
CA ILE A 92 -7.72 16.07 -12.20
C ILE A 92 -7.38 17.45 -12.74
N ASN A 93 -6.48 17.51 -13.72
CA ASN A 93 -6.21 18.70 -14.51
C ASN A 93 -6.82 18.48 -15.91
N PRO A 94 -8.02 19.01 -16.18
CA PRO A 94 -8.71 18.78 -17.44
C PRO A 94 -8.07 19.55 -18.61
N GLU A 95 -7.39 20.66 -18.34
CA GLU A 95 -6.73 21.49 -19.37
C GLU A 95 -5.49 20.79 -19.91
N ARG A 96 -4.68 20.20 -19.03
CA ARG A 96 -3.48 19.43 -19.41
C ARG A 96 -3.77 17.94 -19.63
N GLY A 97 -4.99 17.50 -19.40
CA GLY A 97 -5.44 16.13 -19.67
C GLY A 97 -4.74 15.07 -18.81
N PHE A 98 -4.64 15.26 -17.49
CA PHE A 98 -4.08 14.23 -16.60
C PHE A 98 -4.82 14.15 -15.26
N PHE A 99 -4.61 13.05 -14.54
CA PHE A 99 -5.00 12.91 -13.14
C PHE A 99 -3.81 12.52 -12.25
N VAL A 100 -3.92 12.83 -10.96
CA VAL A 100 -3.02 12.41 -9.88
C VAL A 100 -3.87 11.94 -8.71
N ALA A 101 -3.61 10.74 -8.25
CA ALA A 101 -4.32 10.04 -7.21
C ALA A 101 -3.44 9.81 -5.98
N ALA A 102 -4.07 9.94 -4.81
CA ALA A 102 -3.53 9.64 -3.49
C ALA A 102 -4.24 8.40 -2.91
N ASP A 103 -3.64 7.78 -1.90
CA ASP A 103 -4.21 6.56 -1.31
C ASP A 103 -5.47 6.92 -0.47
N PRO A 104 -6.66 6.44 -0.86
CA PRO A 104 -7.90 6.77 -0.14
C PRO A 104 -7.93 6.19 1.28
N VAL A 105 -7.13 5.16 1.59
CA VAL A 105 -7.01 4.58 2.94
C VAL A 105 -6.18 5.49 3.84
N LEU A 106 -5.04 6.00 3.36
CA LEU A 106 -4.21 6.95 4.11
C LEU A 106 -4.90 8.30 4.31
N HIS A 107 -5.85 8.62 3.42
CA HIS A 107 -6.72 9.79 3.51
C HIS A 107 -8.06 9.52 4.22
N SER A 108 -8.19 8.44 5.01
CA SER A 108 -9.37 8.19 5.83
C SER A 108 -9.00 7.84 7.29
N PRO A 109 -9.28 8.72 8.27
CA PRO A 109 -9.95 10.01 8.14
C PRO A 109 -9.04 11.11 7.58
N THR A 110 -9.61 12.11 6.92
CA THR A 110 -8.91 13.31 6.42
C THR A 110 -9.59 14.60 6.86
N ARG A 111 -8.85 15.71 6.82
CA ARG A 111 -9.44 17.05 6.99
C ARG A 111 -9.70 17.66 5.62
N PHE A 112 -10.88 18.24 5.42
CA PHE A 112 -11.06 19.11 4.27
C PHE A 112 -10.24 20.40 4.42
N PHE A 113 -10.02 21.08 3.30
CA PHE A 113 -9.17 22.26 3.15
C PHE A 113 -7.66 22.01 3.28
N ILE A 114 -7.20 20.77 3.05
CA ILE A 114 -5.79 20.43 2.87
C ILE A 114 -5.38 20.48 1.39
N SER A 115 -4.08 20.44 1.12
CA SER A 115 -3.52 20.30 -0.23
C SER A 115 -2.77 18.99 -0.33
N VAL A 116 -2.81 18.38 -1.50
CA VAL A 116 -1.94 17.27 -1.89
C VAL A 116 -1.04 17.79 -2.99
N GLU A 117 0.24 17.94 -2.66
CA GLU A 117 1.26 18.54 -3.52
C GLU A 117 2.05 17.49 -4.30
N PHE A 118 2.45 17.87 -5.51
CA PHE A 118 3.32 17.13 -6.41
C PHE A 118 4.10 18.12 -7.30
N LYS A 119 5.03 17.64 -8.11
CA LYS A 119 6.02 18.45 -8.84
C LYS A 119 5.80 18.40 -10.35
N GLU A 120 6.22 19.46 -11.05
CA GLU A 120 6.16 19.54 -12.52
C GLU A 120 6.87 18.35 -13.18
N GLN A 121 7.99 17.87 -12.61
CA GLN A 121 8.66 16.68 -13.12
C GLN A 121 7.76 15.45 -13.16
N GLN A 122 6.89 15.27 -12.16
CA GLN A 122 5.93 14.16 -12.13
C GLN A 122 4.84 14.37 -13.19
N VAL A 123 4.37 15.61 -13.37
CA VAL A 123 3.42 15.95 -14.44
C VAL A 123 4.00 15.63 -15.81
N GLN A 124 5.21 16.07 -16.09
CA GLN A 124 5.88 15.80 -17.35
C GLN A 124 6.05 14.30 -17.59
N ALA A 125 6.47 13.55 -16.57
CA ALA A 125 6.59 12.09 -16.67
C ALA A 125 5.24 11.38 -16.90
N ILE A 126 4.13 11.89 -16.36
CA ILE A 126 2.78 11.37 -16.67
C ILE A 126 2.43 11.65 -18.13
N LEU A 127 2.66 12.88 -18.61
CA LEU A 127 2.36 13.27 -19.99
C LEU A 127 3.21 12.49 -21.00
N ASP A 128 4.47 12.21 -20.66
CA ASP A 128 5.40 11.50 -21.54
C ASP A 128 5.15 9.98 -21.57
N ARG A 129 4.76 9.39 -20.43
CA ARG A 129 4.69 7.92 -20.26
C ARG A 129 3.28 7.36 -20.15
N GLY A 130 2.27 8.20 -20.02
CA GLY A 130 0.88 7.78 -19.81
C GLY A 130 0.56 7.38 -18.37
N TRP A 131 1.50 6.74 -17.66
CA TRP A 131 1.35 6.27 -16.28
C TRP A 131 2.62 6.51 -15.45
N LEU A 132 2.45 6.93 -14.20
CA LEU A 132 3.55 7.12 -13.25
C LEU A 132 3.12 6.77 -11.83
N SER A 133 3.99 6.03 -11.12
CA SER A 133 3.88 5.80 -9.67
C SER A 133 5.08 6.41 -8.95
N TRP A 134 4.86 7.02 -7.78
CA TRP A 134 5.95 7.52 -6.94
C TRP A 134 5.57 7.54 -5.46
N GLU A 135 6.59 7.56 -4.60
CA GLU A 135 6.39 7.71 -3.17
C GLU A 135 6.42 9.19 -2.78
N ARG A 136 5.41 9.62 -2.04
CA ARG A 136 5.30 10.95 -1.43
C ARG A 136 5.51 10.82 0.06
N GLN A 137 6.45 11.59 0.59
CA GLN A 137 6.71 11.66 2.03
C GLN A 137 6.02 12.90 2.60
N LYS A 138 5.30 12.73 3.71
CA LYS A 138 4.58 13.82 4.36
C LYS A 138 5.14 14.06 5.77
N ARG A 139 5.12 15.32 6.19
CA ARG A 139 5.36 15.72 7.57
C ARG A 139 4.06 16.26 8.16
N SER A 140 3.76 15.88 9.39
CA SER A 140 2.66 16.40 10.16
C SER A 140 2.94 17.86 10.57
N LYS A 141 1.91 18.55 11.08
CA LYS A 141 2.06 19.91 11.61
C LYS A 141 3.05 20.00 12.77
N ASP A 142 3.20 18.90 13.51
CA ASP A 142 4.09 18.81 14.68
C ASP A 142 5.52 18.40 14.26
N GLY A 143 5.82 18.41 12.96
CA GLY A 143 7.13 18.04 12.42
C GLY A 143 7.41 16.53 12.37
N LEU A 144 6.46 15.70 12.80
CA LEU A 144 6.59 14.24 12.78
C LEU A 144 6.40 13.70 11.37
N GLU A 145 7.13 12.65 11.01
CA GLU A 145 6.93 12.01 9.71
C GLU A 145 5.63 11.21 9.67
N GLU A 146 4.95 11.25 8.53
CA GLU A 146 3.83 10.38 8.23
C GLU A 146 4.28 9.22 7.33
N PRO A 147 3.51 8.13 7.23
CA PRO A 147 3.75 7.07 6.25
C PRO A 147 4.00 7.61 4.86
N ALA A 148 4.97 6.99 4.18
CA ALA A 148 5.14 7.19 2.77
C ALA A 148 3.83 6.79 2.08
N GLU A 149 3.44 7.59 1.10
CA GLU A 149 2.21 7.41 0.35
C GLU A 149 2.58 7.09 -1.09
N VAL A 150 2.03 6.00 -1.64
CA VAL A 150 2.16 5.71 -3.07
C VAL A 150 1.13 6.52 -3.85
N MET A 151 1.62 7.51 -4.56
CA MET A 151 0.89 8.33 -5.51
C MET A 151 0.89 7.67 -6.88
N VAL A 152 -0.20 7.85 -7.62
CA VAL A 152 -0.34 7.38 -9.01
C VAL A 152 -0.81 8.54 -9.87
N GLY A 153 -0.24 8.70 -11.07
CA GLY A 153 -0.72 9.66 -12.05
C GLY A 153 -0.89 9.00 -13.41
N GLY A 154 -1.85 9.50 -14.18
CA GLY A 154 -2.15 8.93 -15.49
C GLY A 154 -2.88 9.87 -16.44
N LEU A 155 -2.89 9.48 -17.71
CA LEU A 155 -3.69 10.07 -18.78
C LEU A 155 -5.14 9.50 -18.79
N PRO A 156 -6.09 10.13 -19.50
CA PRO A 156 -7.49 9.70 -19.49
C PRO A 156 -7.70 8.24 -19.92
N ASP A 157 -6.95 7.77 -20.92
CA ASP A 157 -6.98 6.37 -21.39
C ASP A 157 -6.55 5.35 -20.32
N GLN A 158 -5.79 5.79 -19.32
CA GLN A 158 -5.39 4.97 -18.17
C GLN A 158 -6.40 4.96 -17.02
N PHE A 159 -7.53 5.66 -17.14
CA PHE A 159 -8.45 5.84 -16.01
C PHE A 159 -9.12 4.53 -15.56
N LEU A 160 -9.59 3.69 -16.49
CA LEU A 160 -10.17 2.38 -16.15
C LEU A 160 -9.16 1.48 -15.42
N ARG A 161 -7.90 1.52 -15.87
CA ARG A 161 -6.81 0.83 -15.20
C ARG A 161 -6.58 1.35 -13.79
N TYR A 162 -6.59 2.66 -13.60
CA TYR A 162 -6.49 3.26 -12.28
C TYR A 162 -7.61 2.78 -11.35
N VAL A 163 -8.86 2.65 -11.84
CA VAL A 163 -9.96 2.05 -11.05
C VAL A 163 -9.62 0.63 -10.62
N ARG A 164 -9.13 -0.21 -11.54
CA ARG A 164 -8.76 -1.60 -11.26
C ARG A 164 -7.58 -1.69 -10.30
N PHE A 165 -6.60 -0.81 -10.45
CA PHE A 165 -5.47 -0.67 -9.55
C PHE A 165 -5.96 -0.36 -8.13
N GLU A 166 -6.80 0.66 -7.93
CA GLU A 166 -7.27 1.00 -6.57
C GLU A 166 -8.07 -0.13 -5.93
N ARG A 167 -8.87 -0.85 -6.73
CA ARG A 167 -9.58 -2.02 -6.24
C ARG A 167 -8.61 -3.11 -5.76
N ALA A 168 -7.59 -3.41 -6.56
CA ALA A 168 -6.59 -4.43 -6.26
C ALA A 168 -5.63 -4.02 -5.14
N ALA A 169 -5.32 -2.72 -5.04
CA ALA A 169 -4.39 -2.12 -4.09
C ALA A 169 -5.00 -1.89 -2.70
N LYS A 170 -6.33 -2.00 -2.57
CA LYS A 170 -7.03 -1.80 -1.29
C LYS A 170 -6.48 -2.76 -0.24
N GLY A 171 -5.89 -2.18 0.82
CA GLY A 171 -5.29 -2.94 1.91
C GLY A 171 -3.84 -3.38 1.68
N LEU A 172 -3.17 -2.97 0.60
CA LEU A 172 -1.74 -3.21 0.46
C LEU A 172 -0.94 -2.26 1.35
N ASP A 173 0.15 -2.74 1.94
CA ASP A 173 1.17 -1.85 2.51
C ASP A 173 1.86 -1.03 1.41
N THR A 174 2.57 0.02 1.83
CA THR A 174 3.18 1.00 0.94
C THR A 174 4.11 0.36 -0.09
N GLY A 175 4.94 -0.61 0.33
CA GLY A 175 5.88 -1.29 -0.56
C GLY A 175 5.16 -2.12 -1.63
N HIS A 176 4.20 -2.96 -1.22
CA HIS A 176 3.44 -3.79 -2.14
C HIS A 176 2.49 -2.99 -3.04
N ARG A 177 1.92 -1.89 -2.54
CA ARG A 177 1.13 -0.95 -3.36
C ARG A 177 2.00 -0.35 -4.47
N GLY A 178 3.24 0.04 -4.14
CA GLY A 178 4.21 0.52 -5.12
C GLY A 178 4.57 -0.54 -6.15
N LEU A 179 4.83 -1.79 -5.72
CA LEU A 179 5.09 -2.92 -6.62
C LEU A 179 3.92 -3.14 -7.59
N LEU A 180 2.69 -3.16 -7.08
CA LEU A 180 1.50 -3.31 -7.93
C LEU A 180 1.39 -2.16 -8.95
N ALA A 181 1.64 -0.92 -8.53
CA ALA A 181 1.58 0.24 -9.42
C ALA A 181 2.63 0.18 -10.55
N ASP A 182 3.81 -0.38 -10.28
CA ASP A 182 4.86 -0.64 -11.29
C ASP A 182 4.43 -1.77 -12.24
N LYS A 183 3.94 -2.91 -11.72
CA LYS A 183 3.51 -4.06 -12.54
C LYS A 183 2.35 -3.72 -13.46
N VAL A 184 1.42 -2.91 -12.98
CA VAL A 184 0.30 -2.40 -13.76
C VAL A 184 0.78 -1.53 -14.94
N ALA A 185 1.95 -0.90 -14.85
CA ALA A 185 2.58 -0.18 -15.97
C ALA A 185 3.29 -1.15 -16.94
N GLU A 186 3.99 -2.17 -16.42
CA GLU A 186 4.75 -3.14 -17.22
C GLU A 186 3.86 -3.98 -18.16
N LEU A 187 2.62 -4.26 -17.76
CA LEU A 187 1.64 -5.02 -18.55
C LEU A 187 1.26 -4.34 -19.90
N GLU A 188 1.57 -3.06 -20.11
CA GLU A 188 1.42 -2.39 -21.42
C GLU A 188 2.59 -2.61 -22.37
N CYS A 189 3.81 -2.70 -21.84
CA CYS A 189 5.00 -2.92 -22.68
C CYS A 189 5.00 -4.31 -23.31
N LEU A 190 4.32 -5.26 -22.66
CA LEU A 190 4.14 -6.61 -23.16
C LEU A 190 2.81 -6.67 -23.92
N SER A 191 2.83 -6.28 -25.20
CA SER A 191 1.72 -6.57 -26.11
C SER A 191 1.53 -8.10 -26.21
N ILE A 192 0.52 -8.63 -25.52
CA ILE A 192 0.18 -10.06 -25.61
C ILE A 192 -0.60 -10.26 -26.93
N PRO A 193 -0.13 -11.11 -27.85
CA PRO A 193 -0.96 -11.58 -28.96
C PRO A 193 -2.19 -12.26 -28.37
N ARG A 194 -3.36 -11.79 -28.77
CA ARG A 194 -4.66 -12.33 -28.36
C ARG A 194 -4.78 -13.75 -28.92
N GLN A 195 -4.25 -14.74 -28.19
CA GLN A 195 -4.57 -16.14 -28.41
C GLN A 195 -5.94 -16.41 -27.81
N GLU A 196 -6.90 -16.68 -28.69
CA GLU A 196 -8.07 -17.46 -28.33
C GLU A 196 -7.58 -18.81 -27.82
N THR A 197 -7.93 -19.17 -26.58
CA THR A 197 -7.85 -20.56 -26.14
C THR A 197 -9.10 -20.98 -25.43
N ASP A 198 -9.71 -21.98 -26.05
CA ASP A 198 -10.67 -22.93 -25.55
C ASP A 198 -10.43 -23.43 -24.12
N ALA A 199 -11.56 -23.85 -23.57
CA ALA A 199 -11.82 -24.68 -22.41
C ALA A 199 -10.71 -25.61 -21.90
N GLY A 200 -10.66 -25.69 -20.56
CA GLY A 200 -10.70 -26.99 -19.86
C GLY A 200 -9.36 -27.58 -19.47
N ALA A 201 -8.90 -27.27 -18.26
CA ALA A 201 -7.98 -28.13 -17.52
C ALA A 201 -8.36 -28.11 -16.02
N SER A 202 -9.11 -29.12 -15.60
CA SER A 202 -9.33 -29.43 -14.19
C SER A 202 -8.03 -29.95 -13.58
N VAL A 203 -7.44 -29.19 -12.66
CA VAL A 203 -6.30 -29.66 -11.87
C VAL A 203 -6.83 -30.41 -10.64
N GLY A 204 -6.35 -31.64 -10.48
CA GLY A 204 -6.86 -32.64 -9.55
C GLY A 204 -6.88 -32.21 -8.08
N SER A 205 -8.00 -32.53 -7.43
CA SER A 205 -8.20 -32.51 -5.99
C SER A 205 -7.24 -33.49 -5.31
N ALA A 206 -6.22 -32.94 -4.65
CA ALA A 206 -5.42 -33.66 -3.67
C ALA A 206 -5.62 -32.99 -2.31
N GLY A 207 -6.60 -33.50 -1.56
CA GLY A 207 -6.90 -33.12 -0.18
C GLY A 207 -7.90 -31.96 -0.06
N LEU A 208 -9.17 -32.29 0.15
CA LEU A 208 -10.20 -31.30 0.54
C LEU A 208 -9.71 -30.54 1.77
N HIS A 209 -9.49 -29.23 1.62
CA HIS A 209 -9.05 -28.37 2.71
C HIS A 209 -10.18 -28.22 3.74
N GLN A 210 -9.89 -28.30 5.04
CA GLN A 210 -10.92 -28.27 6.10
C GLN A 210 -11.78 -26.99 6.03
N LEU A 211 -11.17 -25.84 5.71
CA LEU A 211 -11.89 -24.58 5.47
C LEU A 211 -12.82 -24.63 4.26
N ALA A 212 -12.44 -25.35 3.19
CA ALA A 212 -13.31 -25.52 2.02
C ALA A 212 -14.58 -26.31 2.39
N THR A 213 -14.43 -27.32 3.25
CA THR A 213 -15.56 -28.08 3.78
C THR A 213 -16.42 -27.26 4.76
N GLU A 214 -15.78 -26.55 5.69
CA GLU A 214 -16.45 -25.73 6.70
C GLU A 214 -17.23 -24.57 6.09
N PHE A 215 -16.60 -23.84 5.16
CA PHE A 215 -17.22 -22.69 4.49
C PHE A 215 -18.15 -23.09 3.35
N GLN A 216 -18.16 -24.36 2.95
CA GLN A 216 -18.92 -24.86 1.81
C GLN A 216 -18.58 -24.10 0.53
N LEU A 217 -17.29 -23.78 0.37
CA LEU A 217 -16.71 -23.09 -0.77
C LEU A 217 -15.53 -23.91 -1.28
N THR A 218 -15.31 -23.94 -2.59
CA THR A 218 -14.08 -24.48 -3.18
C THR A 218 -12.86 -23.66 -2.76
N GLU A 219 -11.65 -24.23 -2.84
CA GLU A 219 -10.43 -23.49 -2.56
C GLU A 219 -10.29 -22.24 -3.45
N ALA A 220 -10.72 -22.34 -4.71
CA ALA A 220 -10.75 -21.21 -5.63
C ALA A 220 -11.70 -20.11 -5.14
N GLU A 221 -12.93 -20.45 -4.76
CA GLU A 221 -13.90 -19.48 -4.23
C GLU A 221 -13.41 -18.82 -2.93
N ILE A 222 -12.65 -19.53 -2.09
CA ILE A 222 -12.01 -18.95 -0.89
C ILE A 222 -10.92 -17.95 -1.29
N LEU A 223 -10.09 -18.26 -2.28
CA LEU A 223 -9.07 -17.34 -2.79
C LEU A 223 -9.70 -16.11 -3.43
N ASP A 224 -10.78 -16.29 -4.19
CA ASP A 224 -11.57 -15.19 -4.77
C ASP A 224 -12.23 -14.35 -3.67
N LEU A 225 -12.69 -14.98 -2.59
CA LEU A 225 -13.21 -14.28 -1.41
C LEU A 225 -12.11 -13.45 -0.73
N ILE A 226 -10.89 -13.99 -0.57
CA ILE A 226 -9.75 -13.23 -0.03
C ILE A 226 -9.40 -12.07 -0.95
N GLU A 227 -9.37 -12.29 -2.26
CA GLU A 227 -9.07 -11.25 -3.23
C GLU A 227 -10.11 -10.12 -3.22
N SER A 228 -11.38 -10.46 -3.05
CA SER A 228 -12.49 -9.50 -3.04
C SER A 228 -12.71 -8.81 -1.67
N ALA A 229 -12.20 -9.38 -0.57
CA ALA A 229 -12.33 -8.87 0.79
C ALA A 229 -11.09 -8.06 1.26
N PRO A 230 -11.11 -6.72 1.29
CA PRO A 230 -9.87 -5.93 1.39
C PRO A 230 -9.16 -5.98 2.74
N ARG A 231 -9.91 -6.11 3.85
CA ARG A 231 -9.30 -6.30 5.18
C ARG A 231 -8.67 -7.67 5.31
N LEU A 232 -9.29 -8.69 4.72
CA LEU A 232 -8.76 -10.05 4.71
C LEU A 232 -7.53 -10.14 3.81
N LYS A 233 -7.57 -9.53 2.63
CA LYS A 233 -6.42 -9.42 1.72
C LYS A 233 -5.21 -8.75 2.38
N MET A 234 -5.44 -7.64 3.10
CA MET A 234 -4.40 -6.94 3.87
C MET A 234 -3.79 -7.86 4.92
N ALA A 235 -4.62 -8.52 5.74
CA ALA A 235 -4.16 -9.44 6.77
C ALA A 235 -3.38 -10.61 6.17
N VAL A 236 -3.93 -11.26 5.14
CA VAL A 236 -3.30 -12.39 4.45
C VAL A 236 -1.93 -12.01 3.89
N ARG A 237 -1.75 -10.83 3.31
CA ARG A 237 -0.42 -10.45 2.78
C ARG A 237 0.63 -10.18 3.85
N GLY A 238 0.26 -9.53 4.96
CA GLY A 238 1.14 -9.44 6.13
C GLY A 238 1.56 -10.84 6.60
N TRP A 239 0.56 -11.71 6.79
CA TRP A 239 0.75 -13.10 7.19
C TRP A 239 1.55 -13.92 6.18
N VAL A 240 1.51 -13.61 4.87
CA VAL A 240 2.35 -14.30 3.88
C VAL A 240 3.83 -14.01 4.13
N ALA A 241 4.21 -12.75 4.35
CA ALA A 241 5.59 -12.41 4.68
C ALA A 241 6.03 -13.09 6.00
N GLU A 242 5.19 -13.04 7.03
CA GLU A 242 5.43 -13.71 8.32
C GLU A 242 5.52 -15.24 8.17
N THR A 243 4.68 -15.85 7.32
CA THR A 243 4.68 -17.29 7.04
C THR A 243 5.96 -17.71 6.33
N HIS A 244 6.42 -16.93 5.34
CA HIS A 244 7.69 -17.18 4.67
C HIS A 244 8.86 -17.05 5.63
N LEU A 245 8.84 -16.03 6.50
CA LEU A 245 9.84 -15.86 7.55
C LEU A 245 9.83 -17.07 8.51
N LEU A 246 8.67 -17.44 9.05
CA LEU A 246 8.51 -18.59 9.94
C LEU A 246 9.04 -19.89 9.31
N ARG A 247 8.69 -20.17 8.05
CA ARG A 247 9.16 -21.35 7.33
C ARG A 247 10.68 -21.36 7.17
N GLN A 248 11.27 -20.22 6.83
CA GLN A 248 12.72 -20.11 6.70
C GLN A 248 13.41 -20.33 8.05
N LEU A 249 12.94 -19.68 9.11
CA LEU A 249 13.51 -19.80 10.46
C LEU A 249 13.36 -21.22 11.02
N ALA A 250 12.17 -21.81 10.92
CA ALA A 250 11.91 -23.17 11.38
C ALA A 250 12.74 -24.23 10.63
N GLY A 251 13.19 -23.93 9.41
CA GLY A 251 14.09 -24.79 8.64
C GLY A 251 15.56 -24.74 9.08
N LEU A 252 15.95 -23.80 9.95
CA LEU A 252 17.35 -23.65 10.37
C LEU A 252 17.69 -24.60 11.53
N PRO A 253 18.73 -25.45 11.40
CA PRO A 253 19.10 -26.41 12.46
C PRO A 253 19.46 -25.80 13.83
N ALA A 254 19.87 -24.53 13.84
CA ALA A 254 20.23 -23.80 15.06
C ALA A 254 19.01 -23.33 15.88
N ILE A 255 17.85 -23.22 15.23
CA ILE A 255 16.59 -22.80 15.85
C ILE A 255 15.89 -24.04 16.42
N THR A 256 15.65 -24.04 17.73
CA THR A 256 14.97 -25.15 18.41
C THR A 256 13.47 -24.96 18.50
N GLU A 257 13.02 -23.71 18.48
CA GLU A 257 11.60 -23.36 18.52
C GLU A 257 11.39 -22.08 17.70
N CYS A 258 10.37 -22.08 16.84
CA CYS A 258 9.92 -20.89 16.12
C CYS A 258 8.39 -20.95 16.04
N THR A 259 7.73 -19.97 16.63
CA THR A 259 6.26 -19.90 16.69
C THR A 259 5.77 -18.52 16.29
N ALA A 260 4.64 -18.47 15.59
CA ALA A 260 3.94 -17.22 15.36
C ALA A 260 3.23 -16.77 16.64
N ILE A 261 3.10 -15.45 16.82
CA ILE A 261 2.35 -14.83 17.90
C ILE A 261 1.13 -14.16 17.28
N GLU A 262 -0.07 -14.64 17.64
CA GLU A 262 -1.34 -14.16 17.05
C GLU A 262 -2.02 -13.07 17.91
N GLU A 263 -1.32 -12.53 18.90
CA GLU A 263 -1.81 -11.50 19.82
C GLU A 263 -1.64 -10.08 19.22
N ASP A 264 -2.72 -9.30 19.19
CA ASP A 264 -2.68 -7.92 18.67
C ASP A 264 -1.68 -7.03 19.41
N GLY A 265 -0.89 -6.28 18.66
CA GLY A 265 0.14 -5.38 19.18
C GLY A 265 1.38 -6.08 19.75
N ARG A 266 1.53 -7.39 19.55
CA ARG A 266 2.73 -8.15 19.90
C ARG A 266 3.59 -8.37 18.65
N PRO A 267 4.89 -8.68 18.83
CA PRO A 267 5.76 -9.00 17.71
C PRO A 267 5.32 -10.26 16.99
N ASP A 268 5.62 -10.37 15.70
CA ASP A 268 5.05 -11.41 14.84
C ASP A 268 5.53 -12.83 15.22
N LEU A 269 6.80 -13.02 15.59
CA LEU A 269 7.37 -14.34 15.88
C LEU A 269 8.11 -14.41 17.23
N ARG A 270 8.09 -15.59 17.84
CA ARG A 270 8.97 -16.00 18.95
C ARG A 270 9.94 -17.07 18.47
N VAL A 271 11.22 -16.87 18.74
CA VAL A 271 12.30 -17.76 18.28
C VAL A 271 13.25 -18.09 19.42
N SER A 272 13.63 -19.37 19.55
CA SER A 272 14.61 -19.83 20.52
C SER A 272 15.77 -20.52 19.81
N LEU A 273 16.99 -20.05 20.07
CA LEU A 273 18.20 -20.79 19.75
C LEU A 273 18.45 -21.90 20.78
N ARG A 274 19.22 -22.93 20.39
CA ARG A 274 19.57 -24.03 21.29
C ARG A 274 20.24 -23.50 22.58
N GLY A 275 19.56 -23.71 23.71
CA GLY A 275 20.05 -23.30 25.03
C GLY A 275 19.93 -21.80 25.31
N GLY A 276 19.32 -21.02 24.42
CA GLY A 276 19.05 -19.60 24.60
C GLY A 276 17.66 -19.33 25.19
N ARG A 277 17.45 -18.11 25.68
CA ARG A 277 16.10 -17.61 25.98
C ARG A 277 15.31 -17.35 24.68
N PRO A 278 13.97 -17.35 24.73
CA PRO A 278 13.17 -16.88 23.61
C PRO A 278 13.45 -15.41 23.29
N LEU A 279 13.48 -15.11 22.00
CA LEU A 279 13.62 -13.78 21.40
C LEU A 279 12.39 -13.47 20.56
N LEU A 280 12.03 -12.20 20.46
CA LEU A 280 10.91 -11.71 19.67
C LEU A 280 11.41 -11.08 18.37
N ILE A 281 10.73 -11.39 17.27
CA ILE A 281 11.03 -10.86 15.93
C ILE A 281 9.80 -10.16 15.36
N GLU A 282 9.97 -8.92 14.91
CA GLU A 282 8.99 -8.19 14.11
C GLU A 282 9.34 -8.28 12.62
N CYS A 283 8.39 -8.63 11.78
CA CYS A 283 8.48 -8.67 10.32
C CYS A 283 7.89 -7.40 9.71
N LYS A 284 8.65 -6.74 8.83
CA LYS A 284 8.22 -5.53 8.10
C LYS A 284 8.69 -5.55 6.66
N ASN A 285 7.87 -4.98 5.79
CA ASN A 285 8.19 -4.83 4.38
C ASN A 285 9.02 -3.57 4.14
N ILE A 286 9.95 -3.63 3.19
CA ILE A 286 10.63 -2.44 2.67
C ILE A 286 9.72 -1.65 1.71
N LEU A 287 10.01 -0.37 1.55
CA LEU A 287 9.38 0.47 0.53
C LEU A 287 9.81 0.07 -0.89
N ARG A 288 9.03 0.51 -1.90
CA ARG A 288 9.28 0.18 -3.32
C ARG A 288 10.36 1.07 -3.94
N ARG A 289 10.68 2.22 -3.36
CA ARG A 289 11.75 3.08 -3.86
C ARG A 289 12.96 2.99 -2.92
N PRO A 290 14.13 2.55 -3.41
CA PRO A 290 15.35 2.61 -2.63
C PRO A 290 15.79 4.08 -2.47
N TYR A 291 16.71 4.32 -1.54
CA TYR A 291 17.46 5.56 -1.49
C TYR A 291 18.32 5.74 -2.74
N ALA A 292 18.79 6.97 -2.97
CA ALA A 292 19.61 7.31 -4.14
C ALA A 292 20.92 6.50 -4.24
N ASP A 293 21.42 5.97 -3.12
CA ASP A 293 22.60 5.11 -3.07
C ASP A 293 22.28 3.61 -3.20
N GLY A 294 21.03 3.26 -3.52
CA GLY A 294 20.56 1.90 -3.73
C GLY A 294 20.19 1.14 -2.46
N SER A 295 20.40 1.71 -1.27
CA SER A 295 19.97 1.07 -0.02
C SER A 295 18.45 1.10 0.15
N TYR A 296 17.91 0.10 0.83
CA TYR A 296 16.47 0.01 1.05
C TYR A 296 16.02 0.77 2.30
N ARG A 297 14.78 1.22 2.29
CA ARG A 297 14.09 1.82 3.43
C ARG A 297 13.02 0.87 3.94
N LEU A 298 12.98 0.64 5.24
CA LEU A 298 11.92 -0.13 5.89
C LEU A 298 10.66 0.72 6.10
N ASP A 299 9.46 0.16 5.85
CA ASP A 299 8.21 0.75 6.32
C ASP A 299 8.04 0.46 7.83
N PHE A 300 8.76 1.23 8.65
CA PHE A 300 8.98 0.90 10.06
C PHE A 300 8.18 1.77 11.02
N GLN A 301 6.87 1.63 10.98
CA GLN A 301 5.96 2.24 11.94
C GLN A 301 4.59 1.58 11.88
N ARG A 302 3.78 1.79 12.91
CA ARG A 302 2.40 1.31 12.94
C ARG A 302 1.52 2.14 12.00
N THR A 303 0.44 1.56 11.50
CA THR A 303 -0.52 2.27 10.63
C THR A 303 -1.28 3.38 11.37
N ARG A 304 -1.45 3.24 12.70
CA ARG A 304 -2.23 4.16 13.54
C ARG A 304 -1.46 4.54 14.81
N ALA A 305 -1.74 5.75 15.30
CA ALA A 305 -1.28 6.22 16.60
C ALA A 305 -2.45 6.21 17.58
N ALA A 306 -2.17 6.01 18.87
CA ALA A 306 -3.13 6.23 19.94
C ALA A 306 -3.61 7.68 19.97
N LYS A 307 -4.89 7.88 20.29
CA LYS A 307 -5.52 9.22 20.36
C LYS A 307 -4.76 10.09 21.36
N GLY A 308 -4.31 11.27 20.92
CA GLY A 308 -3.56 12.22 21.74
C GLY A 308 -2.09 11.87 21.96
N ASN A 309 -1.58 10.76 21.40
CA ASN A 309 -0.16 10.38 21.48
C ASN A 309 0.37 9.98 20.09
N PRO A 310 0.84 10.94 19.27
CA PRO A 310 1.33 10.64 17.93
C PRO A 310 2.59 9.77 17.93
N CYS A 311 3.44 9.86 18.96
CA CYS A 311 4.67 9.07 19.09
C CYS A 311 4.41 7.56 19.31
N SER A 312 3.21 7.17 19.74
CA SER A 312 2.84 5.75 19.92
C SER A 312 2.82 4.92 18.63
N ARG A 313 2.91 5.58 17.47
CA ARG A 313 3.04 4.93 16.17
C ARG A 313 4.40 4.27 15.96
N TYR A 314 5.43 4.79 16.63
CA TYR A 314 6.80 4.33 16.50
C TYR A 314 7.11 3.26 17.53
N TYR A 315 7.90 2.26 17.14
CA TYR A 315 8.32 1.17 18.01
C TYR A 315 9.32 1.65 19.08
N THR A 316 9.36 1.01 20.24
CA THR A 316 10.47 1.13 21.20
C THR A 316 11.49 0.01 21.02
N THR A 317 12.69 0.16 21.59
CA THR A 317 13.71 -0.89 21.63
C THR A 317 13.35 -2.10 22.51
N ALA A 318 12.32 -1.97 23.35
CA ALA A 318 11.90 -3.01 24.29
C ALA A 318 10.74 -3.88 23.77
N GLU A 319 10.17 -3.55 22.60
CA GLU A 319 9.02 -4.29 22.06
C GLU A 319 9.43 -5.64 21.45
N PHE A 320 10.61 -5.71 20.83
CA PHE A 320 11.19 -6.93 20.25
C PHE A 320 12.71 -6.78 20.12
N GLU A 321 13.45 -7.89 20.12
CA GLU A 321 14.91 -7.88 20.02
C GLU A 321 15.45 -7.78 18.60
N VAL A 322 14.71 -8.32 17.62
CA VAL A 322 15.13 -8.36 16.22
C VAL A 322 14.02 -7.86 15.30
N VAL A 323 14.40 -7.14 14.26
CA VAL A 323 13.53 -6.82 13.13
C VAL A 323 13.98 -7.58 11.89
N ALA A 324 13.04 -8.18 11.18
CA ALA A 324 13.21 -8.81 9.88
C ALA A 324 12.62 -7.92 8.79
N ALA A 325 13.47 -7.42 7.89
CA ALA A 325 13.08 -6.65 6.72
C ALA A 325 12.86 -7.58 5.53
N CYS A 326 11.60 -7.75 5.11
CA CYS A 326 11.21 -8.47 3.91
C CYS A 326 11.55 -7.65 2.67
N LEU A 327 12.36 -8.21 1.78
CA LEU A 327 12.85 -7.55 0.56
C LEU A 327 11.94 -7.74 -0.65
N HIS A 328 10.90 -8.57 -0.55
CA HIS A 328 10.01 -8.93 -1.66
C HIS A 328 9.47 -7.74 -2.46
N PRO A 329 9.06 -6.60 -1.85
CA PRO A 329 8.61 -5.43 -2.62
C PRO A 329 9.64 -4.89 -3.61
N GLN A 330 10.93 -5.20 -3.46
CA GLN A 330 12.00 -4.86 -4.41
C GLN A 330 12.44 -6.03 -5.28
N THR A 331 12.70 -7.17 -4.64
CA THR A 331 13.38 -8.29 -5.29
C THR A 331 12.43 -9.28 -5.95
N GLU A 332 11.14 -9.22 -5.60
CA GLU A 332 10.14 -10.25 -5.95
C GLU A 332 10.55 -11.67 -5.46
N GLN A 333 11.44 -11.72 -4.46
CA GLN A 333 11.88 -12.92 -3.75
C GLN A 333 11.58 -12.75 -2.26
N TRP A 334 11.18 -13.84 -1.60
CA TRP A 334 10.91 -13.86 -0.17
C TRP A 334 12.21 -13.91 0.65
N ASP A 335 13.08 -12.92 0.47
CA ASP A 335 14.34 -12.78 1.19
C ASP A 335 14.21 -11.77 2.33
N PHE A 336 15.01 -11.99 3.37
CA PHE A 336 14.97 -11.17 4.58
C PHE A 336 16.36 -10.66 4.97
N ARG A 337 16.38 -9.51 5.63
CA ARG A 337 17.55 -8.97 6.34
C ARG A 337 17.19 -8.75 7.79
N TYR A 338 18.16 -8.92 8.69
CA TYR A 338 17.93 -8.92 10.13
C TYR A 338 18.78 -7.90 10.84
N ALA A 339 18.20 -7.12 11.74
CA ALA A 339 18.94 -6.20 12.61
C ALA A 339 18.47 -6.33 14.05
N LEU A 340 19.40 -6.10 15.00
CA LEU A 340 19.04 -5.94 16.40
C LEU A 340 18.33 -4.61 16.58
N THR A 341 17.19 -4.63 17.28
CA THR A 341 16.40 -3.44 17.53
C THR A 341 17.19 -2.37 18.28
N ARG A 342 18.09 -2.79 19.19
CA ARG A 342 18.97 -1.89 19.96
C ARG A 342 20.03 -1.16 19.13
N ASP A 343 20.32 -1.65 17.91
CA ASP A 343 21.30 -1.05 17.00
C ASP A 343 20.65 -0.04 16.03
N LEU A 344 19.31 0.09 16.06
CA LEU A 344 18.55 0.99 15.20
C LEU A 344 18.56 2.42 15.74
N ASP A 345 18.44 3.37 14.82
CA ASP A 345 18.53 4.80 15.14
C ASP A 345 17.32 5.26 15.98
N PRO A 346 17.52 6.11 17.00
CA PRO A 346 16.43 6.68 17.77
C PRO A 346 15.63 7.70 16.92
N HIS A 347 14.36 7.90 17.27
CA HIS A 347 13.51 8.88 16.63
C HIS A 347 13.89 10.31 17.09
N GLU A 348 14.12 11.20 16.13
CA GLU A 348 14.57 12.59 16.37
C GLU A 348 13.67 13.36 17.36
N HIS A 349 12.34 13.15 17.29
CA HIS A 349 11.35 13.93 18.03
C HIS A 349 10.55 13.14 19.09
N CYS A 350 10.77 11.82 19.21
CA CYS A 350 9.98 10.95 20.08
C CYS A 350 10.93 10.17 20.99
N PRO A 351 11.26 10.69 22.17
CA PRO A 351 12.21 10.05 23.08
C PRO A 351 11.84 8.60 23.39
N GLY A 352 12.83 7.71 23.37
CA GLY A 352 12.64 6.27 23.60
C GLY A 352 11.96 5.51 22.46
N ARG A 353 11.67 6.16 21.33
CA ARG A 353 11.16 5.52 20.11
C ARG A 353 12.27 5.36 19.07
N LEU A 354 12.07 4.43 18.17
CA LEU A 354 12.92 4.15 17.01
C LEU A 354 12.51 5.01 15.81
N SER A 355 13.49 5.34 15.00
CA SER A 355 13.30 6.06 13.75
C SER A 355 12.51 5.21 12.75
N ASN A 356 11.46 5.80 12.15
CA ASN A 356 10.73 5.20 11.03
C ASN A 356 11.47 5.35 9.67
N ARG A 357 12.70 5.85 9.70
CA ARG A 357 13.62 5.90 8.55
C ARG A 357 14.68 4.79 8.62
N ALA A 358 14.36 3.67 9.26
CA ALA A 358 15.26 2.53 9.35
C ALA A 358 15.76 2.12 7.96
N ARG A 359 17.06 2.32 7.75
CA ARG A 359 17.75 2.03 6.49
C ARG A 359 18.38 0.65 6.58
N ILE A 360 18.25 -0.12 5.51
CA ILE A 360 18.92 -1.42 5.37
C ILE A 360 20.38 -1.16 4.97
N ASP A 361 21.26 -1.09 5.98
CA ASP A 361 22.69 -0.81 5.86
C ASP A 361 23.56 -1.96 6.43
N SER A 362 24.83 -1.69 6.73
CA SER A 362 25.78 -2.69 7.25
C SER A 362 25.39 -3.30 8.60
N ARG A 363 24.44 -2.71 9.35
CA ARG A 363 23.92 -3.29 10.60
C ARG A 363 23.01 -4.49 10.35
N TRP A 364 22.52 -4.66 9.11
CA TRP A 364 21.57 -5.68 8.73
C TRP A 364 22.26 -6.93 8.17
N GLY A 365 22.16 -8.04 8.90
CA GLY A 365 22.70 -9.35 8.51
C GLY A 365 21.80 -10.10 7.54
N GLN A 366 22.40 -10.97 6.71
CA GLN A 366 21.68 -12.03 5.97
C GLN A 366 21.44 -13.25 6.85
N ASP A 367 22.44 -13.61 7.66
CA ASP A 367 22.34 -14.74 8.56
C ASP A 367 21.65 -14.33 9.87
N VAL A 368 20.43 -14.82 10.04
CA VAL A 368 19.63 -14.60 11.24
C VAL A 368 20.25 -15.24 12.48
N VAL A 369 20.96 -16.36 12.35
CA VAL A 369 21.53 -17.08 13.51
C VAL A 369 22.57 -16.20 14.18
N SER A 370 23.50 -15.65 13.39
CA SER A 370 24.49 -14.68 13.88
C SER A 370 23.85 -13.46 14.57
N VAL A 371 22.70 -12.97 14.08
CA VAL A 371 22.00 -11.84 14.70
C VAL A 371 21.34 -12.26 16.02
N LEU A 372 20.68 -13.41 16.06
CA LEU A 372 20.06 -13.96 17.28
C LEU A 372 21.10 -14.26 18.37
N GLU A 373 22.26 -14.81 18.01
CA GLU A 373 23.36 -15.03 18.95
C GLU A 373 23.83 -13.73 19.59
N ARG A 374 23.97 -12.66 18.80
CA ARG A 374 24.29 -11.33 19.32
C ARG A 374 23.20 -10.80 20.25
N ALA A 375 21.92 -11.11 20.02
CA ALA A 375 20.81 -10.67 20.86
C ALA A 375 20.78 -11.34 22.26
N LEU A 376 21.46 -12.48 22.40
CA LEU A 376 21.58 -13.22 23.67
C LEU A 376 22.73 -12.70 24.55
N ILE A 377 23.66 -11.94 23.96
CA ILE A 377 24.70 -11.17 24.65
C ILE A 377 24.12 -9.81 25.06
#